data_AF-A0A7K0I5W1-F1
#
_entry.id   AF-A0A7K0I5W1-F1
#
_cell.length_a   1.000
_cell.length_b   1.000
_cell.length_c   1.000
_cell.angle_alpha   90.00
_cell.angle_beta   90.00
_cell.angle_gamma   90.00
#
_symmetry.space_group_name_H-M   'P 1'
#
loop_
_entity.id
_entity.type
_entity.pdbx_description
1 polymer ?
#
loop_
_entity_poly.entity_id
_entity_poly.type
_entity_poly.pdbx_seq_one_letter_code
_entity_poly.pdbx_strand_id
1 'polypeptide(L)'
;MRTFVFILWTFLVFSNSVAAQFTEKEFDVDLWTNGLPNTNGIDRTPFDDNIQNYKPSLRVFLPSKEKATGRAVIACPGGAYGGLAYGHEGYEWAPFF
;
A
#
# COMPACT_ATOMS: atom_id res chain seq x y z
N MET A 1 -1.55 -49.73 10.81
CA MET A 1 -1.97 -48.53 11.59
C MET A 1 -0.81 -47.57 11.89
N ARG A 2 0.39 -48.04 12.28
CA ARG A 2 1.54 -47.16 12.61
C ARG A 2 2.11 -46.37 11.41
N THR A 3 2.13 -46.94 10.20
CA THR A 3 2.66 -46.29 8.99
C THR A 3 1.78 -45.15 8.45
N PHE A 4 0.46 -45.23 8.64
CA PHE A 4 -0.49 -44.18 8.25
C PHE A 4 -0.37 -42.93 9.15
N VAL A 5 -0.06 -43.12 10.43
CA VAL A 5 0.17 -42.01 11.37
C VAL A 5 1.43 -41.22 11.01
N PHE A 6 2.49 -41.90 10.54
CA PHE A 6 3.73 -41.21 10.13
C PHE A 6 3.56 -40.36 8.86
N ILE A 7 2.74 -40.78 7.89
CA ILE A 7 2.47 -40.01 6.66
C ILE A 7 1.61 -38.77 6.96
N LEU A 8 0.68 -38.87 7.92
CA LEU A 8 -0.15 -37.74 8.33
C LEU A 8 0.67 -36.66 9.07
N TRP A 9 1.69 -37.08 9.83
CA TRP A 9 2.59 -36.16 10.54
C TRP A 9 3.60 -35.48 9.62
N THR A 10 4.11 -36.13 8.58
CA THR A 10 5.01 -35.47 7.61
C THR A 10 4.30 -34.44 6.74
N PHE A 11 3.01 -34.61 6.45
CA PHE A 11 2.23 -33.62 5.71
C PHE A 11 1.95 -32.33 6.51
N LEU A 12 1.82 -32.43 7.84
CA LEU A 12 1.54 -31.30 8.73
C LEU A 12 2.74 -30.36 8.96
N VAL A 13 3.97 -30.83 8.74
CA VAL A 13 5.18 -30.03 8.98
C VAL A 13 5.57 -29.17 7.76
N PHE A 14 5.20 -29.57 6.54
CA PHE A 14 5.49 -28.80 5.32
C PHE A 14 4.55 -27.61 5.06
N SER A 15 3.45 -27.46 5.81
CA SER A 15 2.46 -26.41 5.58
C SER A 15 2.75 -25.08 6.30
N ASN A 16 3.76 -25.02 7.19
CA ASN A 16 3.92 -23.89 8.12
C ASN A 16 4.80 -22.73 7.62
N SER A 17 5.30 -22.76 6.38
CA SER A 17 6.12 -21.64 5.86
C SER A 17 5.33 -20.50 5.22
N VAL A 18 3.99 -20.52 5.24
CA VAL A 18 3.15 -19.40 4.80
C VAL A 18 2.50 -18.73 6.01
N ALA A 19 3.30 -18.41 7.02
CA ALA A 19 2.86 -17.59 8.13
C ALA A 19 3.09 -16.11 7.80
N ALA A 20 2.02 -15.49 7.30
CA ALA A 20 1.66 -14.08 7.43
C ALA A 20 2.48 -13.01 6.69
N GLN A 21 2.06 -12.68 5.46
CA GLN A 21 2.02 -11.26 5.06
C GLN A 21 0.94 -10.59 5.92
N PHE A 22 1.33 -10.04 7.08
CA PHE A 22 0.51 -9.03 7.75
C PHE A 22 0.60 -7.75 6.91
N THR A 23 -0.23 -7.63 5.88
CA THR A 23 -0.50 -6.32 5.30
C THR A 23 -1.45 -5.62 6.25
N GLU A 24 -0.92 -4.78 7.14
CA GLU A 24 -1.76 -3.85 7.89
C GLU A 24 -2.57 -3.02 6.88
N LYS A 25 -3.86 -2.80 7.17
CA LYS A 25 -4.81 -2.28 6.19
C LYS A 25 -4.35 -0.91 5.68
N GLU A 26 -4.04 -0.83 4.40
CA GLU A 26 -3.75 0.43 3.70
C GLU A 26 -4.95 1.37 3.81
N PHE A 27 -4.68 2.66 3.96
CA PHE A 27 -5.72 3.68 3.99
C PHE A 27 -5.24 4.99 3.37
N ASP A 28 -6.18 5.79 2.89
CA ASP A 28 -5.89 7.12 2.36
C ASP A 28 -6.16 8.20 3.40
N VAL A 29 -5.30 9.21 3.39
CA VAL A 29 -5.48 10.46 4.12
C VAL A 29 -5.55 11.58 3.10
N ASP A 30 -6.65 12.32 3.09
CA ASP A 30 -6.78 13.52 2.25
C ASP A 30 -5.77 14.58 2.70
N LEU A 31 -5.04 15.17 1.74
CA LEU A 31 -4.09 16.24 2.04
C LEU A 31 -4.81 17.50 2.55
N TRP A 32 -6.01 17.76 2.02
CA TRP A 32 -6.83 18.91 2.38
C TRP A 32 -8.27 18.48 2.69
N THR A 33 -8.55 18.29 3.98
CA THR A 33 -9.87 17.86 4.48
C THR A 33 -10.97 18.91 4.28
N ASN A 34 -10.61 20.18 4.15
CA ASN A 34 -11.53 21.29 3.93
C ASN A 34 -11.62 21.75 2.47
N GLY A 35 -11.14 20.92 1.53
CA GLY A 35 -11.05 21.27 0.10
C GLY A 35 -9.72 21.91 -0.27
N LEU A 36 -9.46 21.98 -1.58
CA LEU A 36 -8.18 22.42 -2.13
C LEU A 36 -7.87 23.89 -1.74
N PRO A 37 -6.61 24.22 -1.41
CA PRO A 37 -6.24 25.57 -1.01
C PRO A 37 -6.22 26.56 -2.19
N ASN A 38 -6.15 26.04 -3.42
CA ASN A 38 -6.16 26.77 -4.67
C ASN A 38 -6.70 25.89 -5.81
N THR A 39 -6.95 26.52 -6.96
CA THR A 39 -7.44 25.86 -8.18
C THR A 39 -6.31 25.72 -9.19
N ASN A 40 -6.31 24.62 -9.94
CA ASN A 40 -5.48 24.42 -11.13
C ASN A 40 -6.31 24.47 -12.43
N GLY A 41 -7.60 24.79 -12.33
CA GLY A 41 -8.55 24.87 -13.45
C GLY A 41 -9.25 23.55 -13.78
N ILE A 42 -8.74 22.41 -13.31
CA ILE A 42 -9.32 21.07 -13.54
C ILE A 42 -9.98 20.49 -12.28
N ASP A 43 -9.76 21.09 -11.11
CA ASP A 43 -10.36 20.73 -9.82
C ASP A 43 -11.91 20.86 -9.75
N ARG A 44 -12.54 21.30 -10.84
CA ARG A 44 -14.00 21.44 -10.96
C ARG A 44 -14.67 20.17 -11.47
N THR A 45 -13.92 19.25 -12.06
CA THR A 45 -14.42 17.93 -12.45
C THR A 45 -14.17 16.93 -11.32
N PRO A 46 -14.98 15.86 -11.21
CA PRO A 46 -14.67 14.77 -10.30
C PRO A 46 -13.25 14.23 -10.54
N PHE A 47 -12.58 13.84 -9.46
CA PHE A 47 -11.31 13.14 -9.57
C PHE A 47 -11.50 11.81 -10.30
N ASP A 48 -10.65 11.56 -11.29
CA ASP A 48 -10.63 10.36 -12.12
C ASP A 48 -9.21 10.19 -12.69
N ASP A 49 -8.54 9.13 -12.24
CA ASP A 49 -7.17 8.82 -12.59
C ASP A 49 -7.01 8.52 -14.10
N ASN A 50 -8.07 8.06 -14.78
CA ASN A 50 -8.04 7.76 -16.21
C ASN A 50 -7.88 9.02 -17.08
N ILE A 51 -8.30 10.17 -16.56
CA ILE A 51 -8.13 11.48 -17.20
C ILE A 51 -7.05 12.32 -16.52
N GLN A 52 -6.21 11.69 -15.69
CA GLN A 52 -5.10 12.34 -14.99
C GLN A 52 -5.52 13.44 -14.01
N ASN A 53 -6.73 13.33 -13.45
CA ASN A 53 -7.24 14.23 -12.41
C ASN A 53 -7.26 13.51 -11.05
N TYR A 54 -6.11 13.46 -10.39
CA TYR A 54 -5.93 12.69 -9.16
C TYR A 54 -6.46 13.44 -7.93
N LYS A 55 -7.13 12.70 -7.03
CA LYS A 55 -7.50 13.24 -5.71
C LYS A 55 -6.23 13.47 -4.88
N PRO A 56 -6.02 14.66 -4.29
CA PRO A 56 -4.83 14.87 -3.47
C PRO A 56 -4.94 14.16 -2.11
N SER A 57 -4.26 13.03 -2.00
CA SER A 57 -4.19 12.21 -0.80
C SER A 57 -2.82 11.56 -0.63
N LEU A 58 -2.56 11.06 0.56
CA LEU A 58 -1.47 10.14 0.86
C LEU A 58 -2.06 8.75 1.10
N ARG A 59 -1.59 7.75 0.35
CA ARG A 59 -1.81 6.35 0.70
C ARG A 59 -0.79 5.92 1.75
N VAL A 60 -1.27 5.44 2.89
CA VAL A 60 -0.47 5.04 4.03
C VAL A 60 -0.37 3.52 4.10
N PHE A 61 0.87 3.03 4.17
CA PHE A 61 1.21 1.65 4.47
C PHE A 61 1.83 1.63 5.87
N LEU A 62 1.22 0.90 6.80
CA LEU A 62 1.77 0.78 8.15
C LEU A 62 2.76 -0.40 8.20
N PRO A 63 3.94 -0.21 8.83
CA PRO A 63 4.85 -1.31 9.08
C PRO A 63 4.27 -2.25 10.14
N SER A 64 4.81 -3.46 10.23
CA SER A 64 4.45 -4.35 11.35
C SER A 64 4.75 -3.68 12.70
N LYS A 65 3.92 -3.96 13.70
CA LYS A 65 4.00 -3.31 15.02
C LYS A 65 5.38 -3.45 15.67
N GLU A 66 6.08 -4.55 15.40
CA GLU A 66 7.42 -4.84 15.92
C GLU A 66 8.50 -3.96 15.28
N LYS A 67 8.26 -3.44 14.08
CA LYS A 67 9.15 -2.53 13.33
C LYS A 67 8.71 -1.06 13.41
N ALA A 68 7.56 -0.77 14.03
CA ALA A 68 6.99 0.57 14.11
C ALA A 68 7.84 1.48 15.02
N THR A 69 8.81 2.16 14.42
CA THR A 69 9.71 3.10 15.12
C THR A 69 9.18 4.52 15.27
N GLY A 70 8.00 4.83 14.70
CA GLY A 70 7.44 6.18 14.67
C GLY A 70 8.03 7.12 13.60
N ARG A 71 8.94 6.63 12.75
CA ARG A 71 9.46 7.36 11.58
C ARG A 71 8.61 7.04 10.36
N ALA A 72 8.51 7.99 9.43
CA ALA A 72 7.84 7.82 8.15
C ALA A 72 8.81 8.06 6.99
N VAL A 73 8.60 7.34 5.89
CA VAL A 73 9.19 7.62 4.58
C VAL A 73 8.06 8.10 3.68
N ILE A 74 8.25 9.24 3.03
CA ILE A 74 7.27 9.80 2.09
C ILE A 74 7.86 9.65 0.68
N ALA A 75 7.22 8.80 -0.13
CA ALA A 75 7.48 8.75 -1.56
C ALA A 75 6.76 9.92 -2.24
N CYS A 76 7.45 10.61 -3.15
CA CYS A 76 6.88 11.66 -3.99
C CYS A 76 6.96 11.20 -5.45
N PRO A 77 5.97 10.41 -5.93
CA PRO A 77 5.98 9.89 -7.29
C PRO A 77 6.01 11.02 -8.32
N GLY A 78 6.73 10.79 -9.41
CA GLY A 78 6.84 11.64 -10.57
C GLY A 78 5.71 11.41 -11.57
N GLY A 79 6.05 11.58 -12.86
CA GLY A 79 5.10 11.55 -13.98
C GLY A 79 5.17 12.77 -14.91
N ALA A 80 6.15 13.66 -14.72
CA ALA A 80 6.47 14.76 -15.64
C ALA A 80 5.28 15.63 -16.08
N TYR A 81 4.31 15.84 -15.19
CA TYR A 81 3.05 16.57 -15.45
C TYR A 81 2.09 15.89 -16.45
N GLY A 82 2.42 14.69 -16.93
CA GLY A 82 1.58 13.89 -17.82
C GLY A 82 0.99 12.67 -17.15
N GLY A 83 0.90 12.65 -15.82
CA GLY A 83 0.39 11.53 -15.01
C GLY A 83 1.00 11.50 -13.62
N LEU A 84 0.60 10.51 -12.81
CA LEU A 84 1.15 10.28 -11.48
C LEU A 84 1.62 8.82 -11.35
N ALA A 85 2.93 8.63 -11.23
CA ALA A 85 3.59 7.33 -11.28
C ALA A 85 3.56 6.55 -9.94
N TYR A 86 2.51 6.70 -9.13
CA TYR A 86 2.46 6.16 -7.76
C TYR A 86 2.52 4.63 -7.66
N GLY A 87 2.27 3.89 -8.75
CA GLY A 87 2.38 2.44 -8.74
C GLY A 87 3.83 2.00 -8.54
N HIS A 88 4.66 2.21 -9.57
CA HIS A 88 6.05 1.74 -9.59
C HIS A 88 7.03 2.64 -8.82
N GLU A 89 6.72 3.93 -8.64
CA GLU A 89 7.54 4.85 -7.83
C GLU A 89 7.03 4.99 -6.39
N GLY A 90 5.92 4.35 -6.04
CA GLY A 90 5.31 4.42 -4.71
C GLY A 90 4.94 3.04 -4.15
N TYR A 91 3.78 2.51 -4.53
CA TYR A 91 3.17 1.33 -3.90
C TYR A 91 4.05 0.08 -3.99
N GLU A 92 4.73 -0.15 -5.11
CA GLU A 92 5.63 -1.29 -5.29
C GLU A 92 6.85 -1.24 -4.34
N TRP A 93 7.18 -0.07 -3.80
CA TRP A 93 8.25 0.11 -2.83
C TRP A 93 7.80 -0.12 -1.39
N ALA A 94 6.50 -0.07 -1.09
CA ALA A 94 5.99 -0.20 0.27
C ALA A 94 6.48 -1.47 1.01
N PRO A 95 6.58 -2.66 0.37
CA PRO A 95 7.06 -3.88 1.04
C PRO A 95 8.53 -3.86 1.49
N PHE A 96 9.33 -2.87 1.06
CA PHE A 96 10.75 -2.76 1.39
C PHE A 96 11.03 -1.89 2.63
N PHE A 97 10.02 -1.23 3.19
CA PHE A 97 10.12 -0.35 4.37
C PHE A 97 9.40 -0.95 5.58
#